data_AF-A0A165HD34-F1
#
_entry.id   AF-A0A165HD34-F1
#
_cell.length_a   1.000
_cell.length_b   1.000
_cell.length_c   1.000
_cell.angle_alpha   90.00
_cell.angle_beta   90.00
_cell.angle_gamma   90.00
#
_symmetry.space_group_name_H-M   'P 1'
#
loop_
_entity.id
_entity.type
_entity.pdbx_description
1 polymer ?
#
loop_
_entity_poly.entity_id
_entity_poly.type
_entity_poly.pdbx_seq_one_letter_code
_entity_poly.pdbx_strand_id
1 'polypeptide(L)'
;MPANKIKLAQIPTLTFHSDRKTAARRTAPIPQLACKGPACKRFQPDAVQCYNMGGAGNDVQWRCEADLPEGIRMGGVEVSCEGWARPGDEYVLKGASTSHLPSQPPR
;
A
#
# COMPACT_ATOMS: atom_id res chain seq x y z
N MET A 1 -15.73 4.08 19.69
CA MET A 1 -14.41 3.88 19.07
C MET A 1 -14.23 4.97 18.03
N PRO A 2 -13.15 5.77 18.07
CA PRO A 2 -13.07 6.99 17.28
C PRO A 2 -13.10 6.66 15.78
N ALA A 3 -13.56 7.62 14.98
CA ALA A 3 -13.87 7.46 13.57
C ALA A 3 -12.71 6.86 12.77
N ASN A 4 -12.72 5.54 12.56
CA ASN A 4 -11.75 4.85 11.71
C ASN A 4 -12.00 5.13 10.21
N LYS A 5 -12.70 6.22 9.88
CA LYS A 5 -13.13 6.62 8.54
C LYS A 5 -12.29 7.82 8.10
N ILE A 6 -11.52 7.68 7.02
CA ILE A 6 -10.60 8.72 6.52
C ILE A 6 -10.80 8.86 5.01
N LYS A 7 -10.79 10.08 4.46
CA LYS A 7 -10.79 10.28 3.00
C LYS A 7 -9.46 9.85 2.42
N LEU A 8 -9.48 8.97 1.42
CA LEU A 8 -8.26 8.44 0.78
C LEU A 8 -7.37 9.56 0.24
N ALA A 9 -7.95 10.53 -0.48
CA ALA A 9 -7.22 11.68 -1.02
C ALA A 9 -6.59 12.62 0.04
N GLN A 10 -7.01 12.53 1.30
CA GLN A 10 -6.45 13.33 2.40
C GLN A 10 -5.37 12.61 3.19
N ILE A 11 -5.06 11.35 2.85
CA ILE A 11 -3.98 10.62 3.51
C ILE A 11 -2.65 11.13 2.94
N PRO A 12 -1.75 11.74 3.74
CA PRO A 12 -0.50 12.27 3.22
C PRO A 12 0.53 11.16 2.96
N THR A 13 0.51 10.12 3.79
CA THR A 13 1.53 9.06 3.79
C THR A 13 0.94 7.75 4.28
N LEU A 14 1.35 6.66 3.65
CA LEU A 14 1.06 5.29 4.04
C LEU A 14 2.38 4.54 4.24
N THR A 15 2.46 3.76 5.31
CA THR A 15 3.61 2.89 5.57
C THR A 15 3.10 1.46 5.67
N PHE A 16 3.65 0.58 4.85
CA PHE A 16 3.31 -0.83 4.77
C PHE A 16 4.47 -1.65 5.30
N HIS A 17 4.17 -2.65 6.14
CA HIS A 17 5.18 -3.54 6.70
C HIS A 17 4.96 -4.99 6.21
N SER A 18 6.05 -5.71 5.97
CA SER A 18 6.03 -7.11 5.52
C SER A 18 5.44 -8.07 6.56
N ASP A 19 5.55 -7.75 7.84
CA ASP A 19 5.14 -8.55 8.99
C ASP A 19 3.73 -8.21 9.52
N ARG A 20 3.03 -7.26 8.89
CA ARG A 20 1.72 -6.77 9.36
C ARG A 20 0.57 -7.11 8.42
N LYS A 21 -0.60 -7.27 9.03
CA LYS A 21 -1.89 -7.39 8.33
C LYS A 21 -2.66 -6.08 8.35
N THR A 22 -3.51 -5.90 7.36
CA THR A 22 -4.45 -4.77 7.28
C THR A 22 -5.46 -4.86 8.42
N ALA A 23 -5.91 -3.70 8.91
CA ALA A 23 -7.18 -3.66 9.59
C ALA A 23 -8.27 -4.12 8.61
N ALA A 24 -9.25 -4.86 9.09
CA ALA A 24 -10.38 -5.26 8.27
C ALA A 24 -11.66 -5.12 9.09
N ARG A 25 -12.72 -4.66 8.45
CA ARG A 25 -14.04 -4.55 9.08
C ARG A 25 -15.04 -5.53 8.49
N ARG A 26 -15.04 -5.65 7.16
CA ARG A 26 -15.98 -6.51 6.45
C ARG A 26 -15.32 -7.75 5.85
N THR A 27 -14.04 -7.64 5.53
CA THR A 27 -13.24 -8.71 4.94
C THR A 27 -12.31 -9.34 5.98
N ALA A 28 -11.61 -10.40 5.59
CA ALA A 28 -10.52 -10.93 6.39
C ALA A 28 -9.27 -10.03 6.26
N PRO A 29 -8.50 -9.81 7.34
CA PRO A 29 -7.21 -9.13 7.27
C PRO A 29 -6.26 -9.79 6.25
N ILE A 30 -5.69 -8.98 5.36
CA ILE A 30 -4.70 -9.42 4.36
C ILE A 30 -3.32 -8.83 4.68
N PRO A 31 -2.21 -9.34 4.12
CA PRO A 31 -0.90 -8.71 4.28
C PRO A 31 -0.90 -7.24 3.82
N GLN A 32 -0.21 -6.36 4.56
CA GLN A 32 -0.03 -4.95 4.16
C GLN A 32 0.90 -4.79 2.96
N LEU A 33 1.86 -5.69 2.81
CA LEU A 33 2.84 -5.66 1.73
C LEU A 33 2.85 -7.01 1.03
N ALA A 34 2.69 -6.99 -0.29
CA ALA A 34 2.80 -8.16 -1.15
C ALA A 34 3.85 -7.92 -2.22
N CYS A 35 4.99 -8.61 -2.10
CA CYS A 35 6.03 -8.56 -3.11
C CYS A 35 5.66 -9.45 -4.31
N LYS A 36 5.68 -8.89 -5.52
CA LYS A 36 5.45 -9.61 -6.78
C LYS A 36 6.68 -9.50 -7.69
N GLY A 37 7.00 -10.56 -8.43
CA GLY A 37 8.11 -10.56 -9.40
C GLY A 37 9.32 -11.40 -8.97
N PRO A 38 10.29 -11.58 -9.88
CA PRO A 38 11.38 -12.54 -9.69
C PRO A 38 12.37 -12.12 -8.59
N ALA A 39 12.54 -10.81 -8.35
CA ALA A 39 13.46 -10.31 -7.34
C ALA A 39 12.96 -10.53 -5.90
N CYS A 40 11.66 -10.76 -5.69
CA CYS A 40 11.09 -11.10 -4.37
C CYS A 40 11.65 -12.40 -3.78
N LYS A 41 12.17 -13.31 -4.62
CA LYS A 41 12.85 -14.53 -4.14
C LYS A 41 14.22 -14.25 -3.53
N ARG A 42 14.85 -13.12 -3.91
CA ARG A 42 16.15 -12.69 -3.39
C ARG A 42 15.99 -11.77 -2.20
N PHE A 43 15.07 -10.81 -2.28
CA PHE A 43 14.89 -9.81 -1.25
C PHE A 43 13.46 -9.29 -1.24
N GLN A 44 12.91 -9.11 -0.04
CA GLN A 44 11.63 -8.46 0.19
C GLN A 44 11.87 -7.36 1.21
N PRO A 45 11.49 -6.10 0.94
CA PRO A 45 11.71 -5.03 1.90
C PRO A 45 10.81 -5.20 3.12
N ASP A 46 11.33 -4.82 4.28
CA ASP A 46 10.59 -4.88 5.54
C ASP A 46 9.51 -3.80 5.62
N ALA A 47 9.76 -2.65 4.99
CA ALA A 47 8.84 -1.54 4.93
C ALA A 47 8.84 -0.86 3.55
N VAL A 48 7.67 -0.39 3.15
CA VAL A 48 7.46 0.49 1.99
C VAL A 48 6.72 1.72 2.44
N GLN A 49 7.23 2.89 2.10
CA GLN A 49 6.60 4.16 2.40
C GLN A 49 6.06 4.82 1.14
N CYS A 50 4.78 5.14 1.13
CA CYS A 50 4.09 5.75 0.01
C CYS A 50 3.59 7.14 0.37
N TYR A 51 3.86 8.10 -0.50
CA TYR A 51 3.50 9.50 -0.38
C TYR A 51 2.41 9.85 -1.39
N ASN A 52 1.42 10.59 -0.94
CA ASN A 52 0.34 11.08 -1.80
C ASN A 52 0.86 12.22 -2.67
N MET A 53 0.80 12.03 -3.98
CA MET A 53 1.27 12.99 -4.99
C MET A 53 0.14 13.86 -5.55
N GLY A 54 -1.07 13.75 -4.99
CA GLY A 54 -2.28 14.41 -5.46
C GLY A 54 -3.26 13.45 -6.13
N GLY A 55 -4.48 13.95 -6.36
CA GLY A 55 -5.59 13.19 -6.90
C GLY A 55 -6.93 13.60 -6.29
N ALA A 56 -8.01 12.98 -6.75
CA ALA A 56 -9.36 13.22 -6.24
C ALA A 56 -10.13 11.91 -6.09
N GLY A 57 -11.02 11.85 -5.09
CA GLY A 57 -11.79 10.65 -4.77
C GLY A 57 -10.89 9.44 -4.51
N ASN A 58 -11.01 8.42 -5.38
CA ASN A 58 -10.22 7.19 -5.31
C ASN A 58 -8.98 7.19 -6.21
N ASP A 59 -8.89 8.14 -7.14
CA ASP A 59 -7.83 8.25 -8.12
C ASP A 59 -6.67 9.07 -7.53
N VAL A 60 -6.03 8.50 -6.51
CA VAL A 60 -4.89 9.10 -5.81
C VAL A 60 -3.60 8.54 -6.37
N GLN A 61 -2.70 9.43 -6.78
CA GLN A 61 -1.38 9.04 -7.23
C GLN A 61 -0.45 8.83 -6.04
N TRP A 62 0.15 7.65 -5.93
CA TRP A 62 1.09 7.31 -4.87
C TRP A 62 2.50 7.18 -5.42
N ARG A 63 3.46 7.86 -4.78
CA ARG A 63 4.88 7.61 -4.96
C ARG A 63 5.38 6.79 -3.80
N CYS A 64 5.81 5.57 -4.06
CA CYS A 64 6.36 4.70 -3.02
C CYS A 64 7.89 4.68 -3.06
N GLU A 65 8.50 4.41 -1.92
CA GLU A 65 9.95 4.29 -1.68
C GLU A 65 10.19 3.14 -0.69
N ALA A 66 11.28 2.41 -0.87
CA ALA A 66 11.65 1.27 -0.03
C ALA A 66 13.17 1.09 -0.04
N ASP A 67 13.72 0.60 1.08
CA ASP A 67 15.13 0.27 1.18
C ASP A 67 15.39 -1.06 0.44
N LEU A 68 16.00 -0.95 -0.74
CA LEU A 68 16.32 -2.08 -1.60
C LEU A 68 17.84 -2.18 -1.80
N PRO A 69 18.40 -3.40 -1.86
CA PRO A 69 19.82 -3.60 -2.13
C PRO A 69 20.15 -3.16 -3.56
N GLU A 70 21.42 -2.85 -3.78
CA GLU A 70 21.92 -2.49 -5.11
C GLU A 70 21.60 -3.57 -6.14
N GLY A 71 21.14 -3.15 -7.31
CA GLY A 71 20.73 -4.05 -8.39
C GLY A 71 19.29 -4.56 -8.31
N ILE A 72 18.50 -4.21 -7.28
CA ILE A 72 17.05 -4.43 -7.28
C ILE A 72 16.33 -3.12 -7.49
N ARG A 73 15.34 -3.11 -8.39
CA ARG A 73 14.50 -1.94 -8.64
C ARG A 73 13.06 -2.21 -8.28
N MET A 74 12.44 -1.19 -7.70
CA MET A 74 11.01 -1.14 -7.48
C MET A 74 10.31 -0.69 -8.77
N GLY A 75 9.32 -1.45 -9.21
CA GLY A 75 8.41 -1.06 -10.28
C GLY A 75 7.26 -0.18 -9.78
N GLY A 76 6.25 0.05 -10.62
CA GLY A 76 5.06 0.81 -10.23
C GLY A 76 4.27 0.12 -9.12
N VAL A 77 4.19 0.75 -7.95
CA VAL A 77 3.49 0.19 -6.78
C VAL A 77 2.00 0.48 -6.87
N GLU A 78 1.18 -0.54 -6.60
CA GLU A 78 -0.27 -0.41 -6.52
C GLU A 78 -0.71 -0.37 -5.05
N VAL A 79 -1.39 0.71 -4.66
CA VAL A 79 -1.97 0.87 -3.32
C VAL A 79 -3.46 0.62 -3.40
N SER A 80 -3.99 -0.26 -2.56
CA SER A 80 -5.42 -0.57 -2.47
C SER A 80 -5.91 -0.45 -1.03
N CYS A 81 -7.08 0.15 -0.83
CA CYS A 81 -7.65 0.39 0.50
C CYS A 81 -9.08 -0.15 0.60
N GLU A 82 -9.46 -0.74 1.74
CA GLU A 82 -10.85 -1.14 2.00
C GLU A 82 -11.73 0.10 2.17
N GLY A 83 -12.72 0.26 1.30
CA GLY A 83 -13.74 1.29 1.40
C GLY A 83 -14.60 1.12 2.66
N TRP A 84 -14.91 2.22 3.34
CA TRP A 84 -15.54 2.25 4.66
C TRP A 84 -16.94 1.64 4.65
N ALA A 85 -17.80 2.08 3.73
CA ALA A 85 -19.16 1.55 3.60
C ALA A 85 -19.26 0.46 2.54
N ARG A 86 -18.65 0.66 1.36
CA ARG A 86 -18.75 -0.19 0.16
C ARG A 86 -17.44 -0.15 -0.64
N PRO A 87 -17.19 -1.12 -1.53
CA PRO A 87 -16.08 -1.02 -2.50
C PRO A 87 -16.19 0.27 -3.31
N GLY A 88 -15.07 0.99 -3.49
CA GLY A 88 -15.04 2.27 -4.21
C GLY A 88 -15.52 3.49 -3.40
N ASP A 89 -15.71 3.37 -2.08
CA ASP A 89 -15.95 4.52 -1.21
C ASP A 89 -14.68 5.38 -1.07
N GLU A 90 -14.77 6.69 -1.30
CA GLU A 90 -13.68 7.66 -1.12
C GLU A 90 -13.16 7.69 0.32
N TYR A 91 -14.00 7.24 1.25
CA TYR A 91 -13.62 7.04 2.63
C TYR A 91 -13.18 5.60 2.84
N VAL A 92 -12.03 5.43 3.49
CA VAL A 92 -11.40 4.14 3.74
C VAL A 92 -11.30 3.89 5.24
N LEU A 93 -11.21 2.59 5.59
CA LEU A 93 -10.92 2.17 6.95
C LEU A 93 -9.45 2.44 7.28
N LYS A 94 -9.18 3.15 8.39
CA LYS A 94 -7.81 3.40 8.86
C LYS A 94 -7.06 2.07 9.03
N GLY A 95 -5.90 1.96 8.38
CA GLY A 95 -5.05 0.76 8.43
C GLY A 95 -5.49 -0.39 7.53
N ALA A 96 -6.54 -0.20 6.72
CA ALA A 96 -7.06 -1.20 5.78
C ALA A 96 -6.44 -1.09 4.37
N SER A 97 -5.26 -0.50 4.29
CA SER A 97 -4.51 -0.30 3.05
C SER A 97 -3.49 -1.41 2.88
N THR A 98 -3.38 -1.94 1.66
CA THR A 98 -2.34 -2.89 1.23
C THR A 98 -1.58 -2.32 0.03
N SER A 99 -0.33 -2.73 -0.12
CA SER A 99 0.53 -2.37 -1.26
C SER A 99 1.02 -3.63 -1.97
N HIS A 100 0.95 -3.59 -3.30
CA HIS A 100 1.56 -4.59 -4.16
C HIS A 100 2.83 -4.01 -4.77
N LEU A 101 3.96 -4.55 -4.35
CA LEU A 101 5.29 -4.10 -4.75
C LEU A 101 5.82 -5.00 -5.86
N PRO A 102 5.80 -4.57 -7.14
CA PRO A 102 6.54 -5.28 -8.17
C PRO A 102 8.04 -5.02 -8.00
N SER A 103 8.80 -6.10 -7.88
CA SER A 103 10.25 -6.09 -7.88
C SER A 103 10.77 -6.58 -9.24
N GLN A 104 11.67 -5.81 -9.84
CA GLN A 104 12.25 -6.10 -11.15
C GLN A 104 13.77 -6.24 -11.05
N PRO A 105 14.38 -7.11 -11.88
CA PRO A 105 15.84 -7.17 -12.01
C PRO A 105 16.38 -5.84 -12.56
N PRO A 106 17.69 -5.58 -12.41
CA PRO A 106 18.29 -4.41 -13.03
C PRO A 106 18.16 -4.51 -14.55
N ARG A 107 18.10 -3.35 -15.21
CA ARG A 107 18.10 -3.27 -16.68
C ARG A 107 19.43 -3.74 -17.24
#